data_AF-A0AAC9I963-F1
#
_entry.id   AF-A0AAC9I963-F1
#
_cell.length_a   1.000
_cell.length_b   1.000
_cell.length_c   1.000
_cell.angle_alpha   90.00
_cell.angle_beta   90.00
_cell.angle_gamma   90.00
#
_symmetry.space_group_name_H-M   'P 1'
#
loop_
_entity.id
_entity.type
_entity.pdbx_description
1 polymer ?
#
loop_
_entity_poly.entity_id
_entity_poly.type
_entity_poly.pdbx_seq_one_letter_code
_entity_poly.pdbx_strand_id
1 'polypeptide(L)'
;MATTTGRGVLALSTAGGLLVLGLILSFVVDPFTRAPVVVDATTEWFGRGLLLLGVVWVVIGMVAARTSLVRRPGAAAARATWIASTRPWRARESSLGLLPLDRWLMILIPGGLLVATRIVQTPRDGLWGAAVAIASWLVFAIVVRLLLGKRSPWPIIAAVGGALVLRCVVALTAVALSGSEGIWSGLWTIPAVRVLYLTGAFALLAWVFVAAGWSLRPQLGRRRATGIALAGMGVGCAVPAVTVAFMGAGAALRSWNEQVGVLPWDLARFAGARDGAFPVELVITTAVIGAVVTLVGILLALPRRVYERTAR
;
A
#
# COMPACT_ATOMS: atom_id res chain seq x y z
N MET A 1 -19.94 -11.18 -20.63
CA MET A 1 -19.29 -11.77 -19.45
C MET A 1 -17.84 -12.06 -19.81
N ALA A 2 -16.86 -11.36 -19.25
CA ALA A 2 -15.46 -11.75 -19.45
C ALA A 2 -15.23 -13.08 -18.71
N THR A 3 -14.84 -14.12 -19.45
CA THR A 3 -14.46 -15.43 -18.90
C THR A 3 -13.38 -15.25 -17.83
N THR A 4 -13.28 -16.18 -16.89
CA THR A 4 -12.26 -16.18 -15.82
C THR A 4 -10.85 -15.93 -16.35
N THR A 5 -10.55 -16.45 -17.55
CA THR A 5 -9.32 -16.22 -18.31
C THR A 5 -9.11 -14.73 -18.63
N GLY A 6 -10.13 -14.01 -19.12
CA GLY A 6 -10.02 -12.59 -19.45
C GLY A 6 -9.73 -11.69 -18.24
N ARG A 7 -10.24 -12.06 -17.05
CA ARG A 7 -9.91 -11.32 -15.81
C ARG A 7 -8.48 -11.57 -15.34
N GLY A 8 -7.98 -12.80 -15.53
CA GLY A 8 -6.59 -13.16 -15.24
C GLY A 8 -5.61 -12.39 -16.11
N VAL A 9 -5.86 -12.34 -17.43
CA VAL A 9 -5.04 -11.57 -18.38
C VAL A 9 -5.03 -10.09 -18.00
N LEU A 10 -6.20 -9.49 -17.75
CA LEU A 10 -6.27 -8.08 -17.33
C LEU A 10 -5.45 -7.80 -16.05
N ALA A 11 -5.47 -8.72 -15.09
CA ALA A 11 -4.70 -8.59 -13.86
C ALA A 11 -3.20 -8.62 -14.11
N LEU A 12 -2.74 -9.58 -14.93
CA LEU A 12 -1.33 -9.68 -15.31
C LEU A 12 -0.88 -8.47 -16.12
N SER A 13 -1.68 -8.01 -17.09
CA SER A 13 -1.38 -6.79 -17.86
C SER A 13 -1.33 -5.55 -16.96
N THR A 14 -2.23 -5.45 -15.97
CA THR A 14 -2.22 -4.32 -15.02
C THR A 14 -0.99 -4.39 -14.13
N ALA A 15 -0.65 -5.56 -13.57
CA ALA A 15 0.55 -5.75 -12.78
C ALA A 15 1.83 -5.45 -13.59
N GLY A 16 1.90 -5.92 -14.83
CA GLY A 16 2.98 -5.59 -15.77
C GLY A 16 3.08 -4.08 -16.03
N GLY A 17 1.96 -3.41 -16.27
CA GLY A 17 1.93 -1.94 -16.42
C GLY A 17 2.39 -1.19 -15.16
N LEU A 18 2.02 -1.67 -13.97
CA LEU A 18 2.50 -1.10 -12.70
C LEU A 18 4.00 -1.31 -12.49
N LEU A 19 4.55 -2.46 -12.92
CA LEU A 19 5.99 -2.71 -12.90
C LEU A 19 6.72 -1.81 -13.90
N VAL A 20 6.21 -1.62 -15.10
CA VAL A 20 6.80 -0.68 -16.08
C VAL A 20 6.78 0.75 -15.53
N LEU A 21 5.67 1.18 -14.92
CA LEU A 21 5.59 2.50 -14.29
C LEU A 21 6.57 2.64 -13.12
N GLY A 22 6.69 1.60 -12.29
CA GLY A 22 7.67 1.54 -11.20
C GLY A 22 9.11 1.61 -11.70
N LEU A 23 9.41 0.94 -12.82
CA LEU A 23 10.71 0.97 -13.47
C LEU A 23 11.03 2.39 -13.96
N ILE A 24 10.11 3.03 -14.68
CA ILE A 24 10.27 4.42 -15.11
C ILE A 24 10.51 5.35 -13.91
N LEU A 25 9.68 5.24 -12.86
CA LEU A 25 9.83 6.03 -11.65
C LEU A 25 11.18 5.79 -10.95
N SER A 26 11.71 4.57 -10.98
CA SER A 26 13.01 4.26 -10.38
C SER A 26 14.20 4.93 -11.09
N PHE A 27 14.04 5.30 -12.37
CA PHE A 27 15.04 6.09 -13.11
C PHE A 27 14.85 7.59 -12.90
N VAL A 28 13.62 8.05 -12.67
CA VAL A 28 13.32 9.47 -12.36
C VAL A 28 13.79 9.83 -10.96
N VAL A 29 13.63 8.91 -10.01
CA VAL A 29 14.08 9.06 -8.62
C VAL A 29 15.52 8.56 -8.54
N ASP A 30 16.52 9.45 -8.54
CA ASP A 30 17.94 9.04 -8.49
C ASP A 30 18.22 8.20 -7.23
N PRO A 31 18.38 6.88 -7.35
CA PRO A 31 18.56 6.00 -6.20
C PRO A 31 20.04 5.92 -5.78
N PHE A 32 20.95 6.59 -6.49
CA PHE A 32 22.40 6.52 -6.32
C PHE A 32 22.96 7.44 -5.25
N THR A 33 22.19 8.44 -4.80
CA THR A 33 22.70 9.48 -3.90
C THR A 33 22.59 9.16 -2.41
N ARG A 34 21.86 8.13 -2.01
CA ARG A 34 21.70 7.77 -0.59
C ARG A 34 22.46 6.52 -0.22
N ALA A 35 23.30 6.65 0.81
CA ALA A 35 23.76 5.54 1.59
C ALA A 35 22.59 5.01 2.43
N PRO A 36 22.29 3.70 2.38
CA PRO A 36 21.28 3.11 3.24
C PRO A 36 21.74 3.19 4.70
N VAL A 37 20.77 3.39 5.58
CA VAL A 37 20.99 3.51 7.02
C VAL A 37 21.23 2.11 7.60
N VAL A 38 22.32 1.97 8.35
CA VAL A 38 22.58 0.78 9.17
C VAL A 38 21.70 0.87 10.42
N VAL A 39 21.00 -0.21 10.74
CA VAL A 39 20.15 -0.29 11.92
C VAL A 39 20.87 -1.02 13.06
N ASP A 40 20.48 -0.73 14.30
CA ASP A 40 20.96 -1.49 15.44
C ASP A 40 20.47 -2.96 15.40
N ALA A 41 21.15 -3.82 16.15
CA ALA A 41 20.85 -5.25 16.19
C ALA A 41 19.41 -5.53 16.66
N THR A 42 18.87 -4.71 17.56
CA THR A 42 17.50 -4.88 18.07
C THR A 42 16.47 -4.68 16.96
N THR A 43 16.60 -3.59 16.20
CA THR A 43 15.76 -3.22 15.07
C THR A 43 15.88 -4.25 13.94
N GLU A 44 17.08 -4.75 13.68
CA GLU A 44 17.32 -5.83 12.73
C GLU A 44 16.55 -7.11 13.10
N TRP A 45 16.67 -7.57 14.35
CA TRP A 45 15.98 -8.78 14.82
C TRP A 45 14.45 -8.62 14.81
N PHE A 46 13.94 -7.45 15.18
CA PHE A 46 12.52 -7.13 14.99
C PHE A 46 12.12 -7.19 13.52
N GLY A 47 12.92 -6.62 12.61
CA GLY A 47 12.73 -6.69 11.17
C GLY A 47 12.65 -8.14 10.67
N ARG A 48 13.57 -9.00 11.10
CA ARG A 48 13.59 -10.45 10.77
C ARG A 48 12.38 -11.19 11.30
N GLY A 49 11.98 -10.95 12.55
CA GLY A 49 10.80 -11.56 13.16
C GLY A 49 9.50 -11.18 12.42
N LEU A 50 9.34 -9.89 12.10
CA LEU A 50 8.21 -9.40 11.31
C LEU A 50 8.23 -9.94 9.87
N LEU A 51 9.42 -10.01 9.24
CA LEU A 51 9.58 -10.59 7.91
C LEU A 51 9.13 -12.05 7.90
N LEU A 52 9.58 -12.84 8.88
CA LEU A 52 9.18 -14.23 9.04
C LEU A 52 7.66 -14.35 9.21
N LEU A 53 7.05 -13.53 10.07
CA LEU A 53 5.59 -13.50 10.26
C LEU A 53 4.85 -13.21 8.95
N GLY A 54 5.30 -12.19 8.20
CA GLY A 54 4.71 -11.82 6.91
C GLY A 54 4.85 -12.92 5.86
N VAL A 55 6.02 -13.54 5.74
CA VAL A 55 6.28 -14.67 4.83
C VAL A 55 5.42 -15.87 5.20
N VAL A 56 5.38 -16.25 6.48
CA VAL A 56 4.55 -17.36 6.98
C VAL A 56 3.08 -17.12 6.67
N TRP A 57 2.57 -15.90 6.90
CA TRP A 57 1.19 -15.55 6.56
C TRP A 57 0.89 -15.73 5.06
N VAL A 58 1.79 -15.26 4.19
CA VAL A 58 1.66 -15.41 2.73
C VAL A 58 1.71 -16.88 2.32
N VAL A 59 2.65 -17.66 2.87
CA VAL A 59 2.81 -19.09 2.56
C VAL A 59 1.59 -19.88 3.01
N ILE A 60 1.08 -19.66 4.23
CA ILE A 60 -0.16 -20.29 4.71
C ILE A 60 -1.30 -19.95 3.76
N GLY A 61 -1.45 -18.68 3.36
CA GLY A 61 -2.49 -18.26 2.43
C GLY A 61 -2.39 -18.93 1.05
N MET A 62 -1.16 -19.05 0.52
CA MET A 62 -0.89 -19.71 -0.76
C MET A 62 -1.20 -21.22 -0.70
N VAL A 63 -0.76 -21.91 0.35
CA VAL A 63 -0.99 -23.35 0.53
C VAL A 63 -2.46 -23.64 0.80
N ALA A 64 -3.11 -22.88 1.68
CA ALA A 64 -4.53 -23.03 1.98
C ALA A 64 -5.43 -22.69 0.78
N ALA A 65 -4.96 -21.89 -0.17
CA ALA A 65 -5.68 -21.65 -1.43
C ALA A 65 -5.71 -22.88 -2.36
N ARG A 66 -4.74 -23.81 -2.22
CA ARG A 66 -4.60 -25.00 -3.05
C ARG A 66 -5.04 -26.29 -2.37
N THR A 67 -5.25 -26.28 -1.06
CA THR A 67 -5.48 -27.47 -0.24
C THR A 67 -6.72 -27.32 0.64
N SER A 68 -7.15 -28.42 1.29
CA SER A 68 -8.25 -28.44 2.25
C SER A 68 -7.87 -27.91 3.65
N LEU A 69 -6.70 -27.27 3.82
CA LEU A 69 -6.20 -26.71 5.09
C LEU A 69 -7.11 -25.63 5.72
N VAL A 70 -8.19 -25.25 5.04
CA VAL A 70 -9.20 -24.25 5.44
C VAL A 70 -9.88 -24.58 6.79
N ARG A 71 -9.77 -25.82 7.29
CA ARG A 71 -10.37 -26.24 8.57
C ARG A 71 -9.63 -25.76 9.82
N ARG A 72 -8.41 -25.21 9.71
CA ARG A 72 -7.66 -24.70 10.87
C ARG A 72 -7.93 -23.19 11.09
N PRO A 73 -8.09 -22.73 12.35
CA PRO A 73 -8.29 -21.30 12.63
C PRO A 73 -7.12 -20.47 12.09
N GLY A 74 -7.41 -19.31 11.47
CA GLY A 74 -6.44 -18.42 10.87
C GLY A 74 -6.02 -18.77 9.43
N ALA A 75 -6.06 -20.06 9.04
CA ALA A 75 -5.75 -20.46 7.67
C ALA A 75 -6.77 -19.91 6.65
N ALA A 76 -8.03 -19.80 7.07
CA ALA A 76 -9.09 -19.21 6.24
C ALA A 76 -8.87 -17.69 6.02
N ALA A 77 -8.42 -16.96 7.04
CA ALA A 77 -8.06 -15.54 6.94
C ALA A 77 -6.85 -15.31 6.01
N ALA A 78 -5.78 -16.09 6.18
CA ALA A 78 -4.60 -16.03 5.33
C ALA A 78 -4.93 -16.38 3.87
N ARG A 79 -5.76 -17.41 3.65
CA ARG A 79 -6.28 -17.77 2.33
C ARG A 79 -7.11 -16.63 1.72
N ALA A 80 -8.02 -16.05 2.50
CA ALA A 80 -8.88 -14.97 2.04
C ALA A 80 -8.07 -13.77 1.59
N THR A 81 -7.06 -13.37 2.37
CA THR A 81 -6.17 -12.26 2.02
C THR A 81 -5.29 -12.57 0.82
N TRP A 82 -4.74 -13.78 0.70
CA TRP A 82 -3.98 -14.21 -0.48
C TRP A 82 -4.80 -14.24 -1.77
N ILE A 83 -5.99 -14.83 -1.75
CA ILE A 83 -6.86 -14.90 -2.92
C ILE A 83 -7.35 -13.51 -3.29
N ALA A 84 -7.74 -12.69 -2.31
CA ALA A 84 -8.24 -11.35 -2.57
C ALA A 84 -7.15 -10.37 -3.02
N SER A 85 -5.89 -10.57 -2.65
CA SER A 85 -4.78 -9.74 -3.16
C SER A 85 -4.37 -10.14 -4.57
N THR A 86 -4.33 -11.43 -4.90
CA THR A 86 -3.90 -11.90 -6.24
C THR A 86 -5.04 -11.93 -7.27
N ARG A 87 -6.27 -12.15 -6.81
CA ARG A 87 -7.49 -12.25 -7.62
C ARG A 87 -8.62 -11.43 -6.97
N PRO A 88 -8.47 -10.10 -6.89
CA PRO A 88 -9.39 -9.24 -6.12
C PRO A 88 -10.85 -9.32 -6.56
N TRP A 89 -11.15 -9.67 -7.81
CA TRP A 89 -12.53 -9.90 -8.25
C TRP A 89 -13.22 -11.09 -7.56
N ARG A 90 -12.47 -11.99 -6.90
CA ARG A 90 -12.99 -13.11 -6.09
C ARG A 90 -13.02 -12.81 -4.59
N ALA A 91 -12.65 -11.61 -4.17
CA ALA A 91 -12.55 -11.24 -2.75
C ALA A 91 -13.86 -11.45 -1.97
N ARG A 92 -15.01 -11.28 -2.65
CA ARG A 92 -16.32 -11.58 -2.05
C ARG A 92 -16.44 -13.05 -1.70
N GLU A 93 -16.20 -13.94 -2.66
CA GLU A 93 -16.26 -15.39 -2.49
C GLU A 93 -15.33 -15.87 -1.37
N SER A 94 -14.13 -15.30 -1.29
CA SER A 94 -13.12 -15.70 -0.30
C SER A 94 -13.37 -15.19 1.12
N SER A 95 -14.30 -14.24 1.29
CA SER A 95 -14.65 -13.65 2.60
C SER A 95 -15.97 -14.17 3.18
N LEU A 96 -16.71 -15.00 2.44
CA LEU A 96 -17.94 -15.62 2.89
C LEU A 96 -17.65 -16.75 3.88
N GLY A 97 -18.48 -16.88 4.91
CA GLY A 97 -18.39 -17.99 5.87
C GLY A 97 -17.21 -17.93 6.84
N LEU A 98 -16.48 -16.82 6.91
CA LEU A 98 -15.36 -16.66 7.85
C LEU A 98 -15.84 -16.61 9.30
N LEU A 99 -15.11 -17.32 10.16
CA LEU A 99 -15.30 -17.30 11.61
C LEU A 99 -14.96 -15.91 12.19
N PRO A 100 -15.49 -15.55 13.38
CA PRO A 100 -15.18 -14.27 14.03
C PRO A 100 -13.67 -14.07 14.25
N LEU A 101 -12.95 -15.12 14.64
CA LEU A 101 -11.49 -15.05 14.82
C LEU A 101 -10.78 -14.74 13.50
N ASP A 102 -11.16 -15.39 12.39
CA ASP A 102 -10.56 -15.15 11.08
C ASP A 102 -10.76 -13.70 10.62
N ARG A 103 -11.93 -13.13 10.90
CA ARG A 103 -12.23 -11.73 10.62
C ARG A 103 -11.32 -10.77 11.39
N TRP A 104 -11.07 -11.05 12.66
CA TRP A 104 -10.12 -10.28 13.46
C TRP A 104 -8.69 -10.44 12.93
N LEU A 105 -8.26 -11.66 12.61
CA LEU A 105 -6.92 -11.91 12.06
C LEU A 105 -6.69 -11.20 10.71
N MET A 106 -7.72 -11.07 9.88
CA MET A 106 -7.65 -10.29 8.63
C MET A 106 -7.41 -8.79 8.84
N ILE A 107 -7.67 -8.27 10.03
CA ILE A 107 -7.42 -6.87 10.39
C ILE A 107 -6.12 -6.77 11.18
N LEU A 108 -5.99 -7.57 12.24
CA LEU A 108 -4.87 -7.51 13.18
C LEU A 108 -3.53 -7.87 12.52
N ILE A 109 -3.48 -8.90 11.67
CA ILE A 109 -2.20 -9.31 11.07
C ILE A 109 -1.74 -8.27 10.03
N PRO A 110 -2.54 -7.88 9.01
CA PRO A 110 -2.08 -6.87 8.06
C PRO A 110 -1.90 -5.48 8.69
N GLY A 111 -2.80 -5.08 9.58
CA GLY A 111 -2.73 -3.78 10.26
C GLY A 111 -1.56 -3.70 11.24
N GLY A 112 -1.36 -4.74 12.06
CA GLY A 112 -0.23 -4.86 12.96
C GLY A 112 1.10 -4.92 12.21
N LEU A 113 1.18 -5.70 11.12
CA LEU A 113 2.38 -5.77 10.29
C LEU A 113 2.69 -4.42 9.64
N LEU A 114 1.68 -3.70 9.15
CA LEU A 114 1.86 -2.35 8.60
C LEU A 114 2.43 -1.39 9.65
N VAL A 115 1.82 -1.30 10.83
CA VAL A 115 2.26 -0.39 11.90
C VAL A 115 3.66 -0.75 12.37
N ALA A 116 3.91 -2.03 12.66
CA ALA A 116 5.21 -2.51 13.10
C ALA A 116 6.29 -2.28 12.03
N THR A 117 5.99 -2.54 10.75
CA THR A 117 6.92 -2.24 9.65
C THR A 117 7.24 -0.76 9.61
N ARG A 118 6.25 0.13 9.79
CA ARG A 118 6.49 1.58 9.79
C ARG A 118 7.37 2.03 10.95
N ILE A 119 7.18 1.46 12.14
CA ILE A 119 8.00 1.77 13.32
C ILE A 119 9.44 1.29 13.13
N VAL A 120 9.64 0.05 12.65
CA VAL A 120 10.99 -0.51 12.48
C VAL A 120 11.72 0.13 11.29
N GLN A 121 11.00 0.61 10.27
CA GLN A 121 11.60 1.39 9.18
C GLN A 121 12.09 2.77 9.62
N THR A 122 11.68 3.28 10.78
CA THR A 122 12.03 4.62 11.23
C THR A 122 13.01 4.55 12.40
N PRO A 123 14.27 5.00 12.23
CA PRO A 123 15.12 5.40 13.35
C PRO A 123 14.36 6.39 14.25
N ARG A 124 14.72 6.49 15.54
CA ARG A 124 13.92 7.17 16.59
C ARG A 124 13.44 8.59 16.22
N ASP A 125 14.17 9.33 15.40
CA ASP A 125 13.82 10.70 14.98
C ASP A 125 12.74 10.76 13.85
N GLY A 126 12.50 9.65 13.15
CA GLY A 126 11.56 9.53 12.03
C GLY A 126 10.11 9.13 12.40
N LEU A 127 9.80 8.99 13.70
CA LEU A 127 8.48 8.49 14.16
C LEU A 127 7.30 9.33 13.66
N TRP A 128 7.51 10.62 13.43
CA TRP A 128 6.48 11.47 12.84
C TRP A 128 6.10 11.04 11.43
N GLY A 129 7.09 10.69 10.59
CA GLY A 129 6.84 10.15 9.26
C GLY A 129 6.09 8.82 9.30
N ALA A 130 6.36 7.98 10.31
CA ALA A 130 5.60 6.76 10.58
C ALA A 130 4.14 7.06 10.90
N ALA A 131 3.91 8.02 11.81
CA ALA A 131 2.58 8.44 12.24
C ALA A 131 1.74 9.00 11.08
N VAL A 132 2.35 9.84 10.23
CA VAL A 132 1.72 10.38 9.02
C VAL A 132 1.35 9.26 8.06
N ALA A 133 2.25 8.29 7.83
CA ALA A 133 1.97 7.16 6.96
C ALA A 133 0.82 6.30 7.51
N ILE A 134 0.79 6.03 8.81
CA ILE A 134 -0.31 5.30 9.46
C ILE A 134 -1.61 6.10 9.36
N ALA A 135 -1.58 7.41 9.60
CA ALA A 135 -2.73 8.29 9.46
C ALA A 135 -3.28 8.27 8.03
N SER A 136 -2.44 8.32 7.00
CA SER A 136 -2.86 8.17 5.59
C SER A 136 -3.64 6.88 5.35
N TRP A 137 -3.19 5.75 5.91
CA TRP A 137 -3.89 4.47 5.79
C TRP A 137 -5.21 4.44 6.56
N LEU A 138 -5.26 5.05 7.75
CA LEU A 138 -6.48 5.17 8.54
C LEU A 138 -7.52 6.05 7.82
N VAL A 139 -7.10 7.19 7.28
CA VAL A 139 -7.97 8.08 6.51
C VAL A 139 -8.48 7.38 5.25
N PHE A 140 -7.62 6.66 4.53
CA PHE A 140 -8.04 5.79 3.42
C PHE A 140 -9.14 4.81 3.87
N ALA A 141 -8.92 4.09 4.98
CA ALA A 141 -9.89 3.12 5.48
C ALA A 141 -11.22 3.77 5.88
N ILE A 142 -11.19 4.94 6.51
CA ILE A 142 -12.37 5.72 6.90
C ILE A 142 -13.15 6.16 5.65
N VAL A 143 -12.50 6.78 4.67
CA VAL A 143 -13.14 7.24 3.42
C VAL A 143 -13.79 6.06 2.69
N VAL A 144 -13.07 4.95 2.55
CA VAL A 144 -13.60 3.73 1.95
C VAL A 144 -14.81 3.23 2.74
N ARG A 145 -14.74 3.17 4.07
CA ARG A 145 -15.82 2.71 4.95
C ARG A 145 -17.07 3.57 4.83
N LEU A 146 -16.91 4.90 4.76
CA LEU A 146 -17.98 5.87 4.61
C LEU A 146 -18.67 5.71 3.24
N LEU A 147 -17.89 5.67 2.16
CA LEU A 147 -18.44 5.55 0.79
C LEU A 147 -19.06 4.17 0.51
N LEU A 148 -18.60 3.13 1.19
CA LEU A 148 -19.17 1.78 1.10
C LEU A 148 -20.56 1.69 1.76
N GLY A 149 -20.85 2.53 2.76
CA GLY A 149 -22.14 2.60 3.44
C GLY A 149 -22.52 1.31 4.17
N LYS A 150 -23.74 0.79 3.96
CA LYS A 150 -24.23 -0.43 4.64
C LYS A 150 -23.69 -1.75 4.04
N ARG A 151 -22.82 -1.71 3.03
CA ARG A 151 -22.31 -2.92 2.36
C ARG A 151 -21.18 -3.57 3.16
N SER A 152 -20.94 -4.85 2.89
CA SER A 152 -19.95 -5.66 3.62
C SER A 152 -18.51 -5.19 3.34
N PRO A 153 -17.71 -4.85 4.38
CA PRO A 153 -16.33 -4.38 4.22
C PRO A 153 -15.32 -5.53 4.06
N TRP A 154 -15.70 -6.78 4.35
CA TRP A 154 -14.78 -7.91 4.37
C TRP A 154 -14.01 -8.16 3.05
N PRO A 155 -14.61 -8.00 1.85
CA PRO A 155 -13.89 -8.20 0.60
C PRO A 155 -12.75 -7.21 0.39
N ILE A 156 -12.95 -5.94 0.75
CA ILE A 156 -11.91 -4.92 0.60
C ILE A 156 -10.84 -5.06 1.69
N ILE A 157 -11.22 -5.42 2.91
CA ILE A 157 -10.26 -5.73 4.00
C ILE A 157 -9.36 -6.90 3.56
N ALA A 158 -9.92 -7.96 2.97
CA ALA A 158 -9.14 -9.09 2.46
C ALA A 158 -8.14 -8.66 1.38
N ALA A 159 -8.61 -7.91 0.39
CA ALA A 159 -7.81 -7.51 -0.77
C ALA A 159 -6.68 -6.56 -0.39
N VAL A 160 -7.02 -5.50 0.36
CA VAL A 160 -6.07 -4.50 0.84
C VAL A 160 -5.11 -5.12 1.85
N GLY A 161 -5.61 -5.92 2.80
CA GLY A 161 -4.79 -6.58 3.81
C GLY A 161 -3.75 -7.51 3.18
N GLY A 162 -4.13 -8.36 2.23
CA GLY A 162 -3.19 -9.23 1.54
C GLY A 162 -2.16 -8.47 0.71
N ALA A 163 -2.57 -7.41 0.01
CA ALA A 163 -1.66 -6.58 -0.77
C ALA A 163 -0.68 -5.79 0.12
N LEU A 164 -1.15 -5.31 1.29
CA LEU A 164 -0.32 -4.65 2.30
C LEU A 164 0.71 -5.60 2.89
N VAL A 165 0.35 -6.85 3.20
CA VAL A 165 1.32 -7.83 3.70
C VAL A 165 2.44 -8.07 2.70
N LEU A 166 2.12 -8.24 1.40
CA LEU A 166 3.15 -8.39 0.35
C LEU A 166 4.08 -7.18 0.29
N ARG A 167 3.53 -5.96 0.39
CA ARG A 167 4.32 -4.73 0.48
C ARG A 167 5.21 -4.70 1.71
N CYS A 168 4.68 -5.09 2.88
CA CYS A 168 5.44 -5.12 4.13
C CYS A 168 6.58 -6.14 4.06
N VAL A 169 6.38 -7.31 3.44
CA VAL A 169 7.44 -8.29 3.23
C VAL A 169 8.60 -7.67 2.44
N VAL A 170 8.34 -6.99 1.32
CA VAL A 170 9.39 -6.31 0.54
C VAL A 170 10.10 -5.23 1.37
N ALA A 171 9.35 -4.41 2.09
CA ALA A 171 9.89 -3.38 2.98
C ALA A 171 10.79 -3.96 4.08
N LEU A 172 10.34 -5.02 4.75
CA LEU A 172 11.04 -5.68 5.84
C LEU A 172 12.28 -6.44 5.38
N THR A 173 12.35 -6.90 4.12
CA THR A 173 13.59 -7.47 3.56
C THR A 173 14.75 -6.47 3.62
N ALA A 174 14.51 -5.20 3.29
CA ALA A 174 15.56 -4.18 3.39
C ALA A 174 16.04 -4.00 4.84
N VAL A 175 15.09 -3.86 5.77
CA VAL A 175 15.38 -3.69 7.21
C VAL A 175 16.12 -4.90 7.78
N ALA A 176 15.66 -6.12 7.49
CA ALA A 176 16.22 -7.36 8.01
C ALA A 176 17.66 -7.62 7.54
N LEU A 177 18.07 -6.98 6.44
CA LEU A 177 19.42 -7.04 5.87
C LEU A 177 20.27 -5.81 6.20
N SER A 178 19.71 -4.80 6.87
CA SER A 178 20.40 -3.53 7.20
C SER A 178 21.19 -3.58 8.51
N GLY A 179 21.42 -4.79 9.06
CA GLY A 179 22.15 -5.03 10.29
C GLY A 179 23.63 -4.62 10.25
N SER A 180 24.36 -4.96 11.33
CA SER A 180 25.78 -4.63 11.47
C SER A 180 26.68 -5.21 10.38
N GLU A 181 26.26 -6.32 9.75
CA GLU A 181 26.94 -6.94 8.61
C GLU A 181 26.84 -6.09 7.32
N GLY A 182 25.97 -5.08 7.29
CA GLY A 182 25.85 -4.14 6.17
C GLY A 182 25.42 -4.77 4.86
N ILE A 183 24.75 -5.94 4.89
CA ILE A 183 24.36 -6.70 3.68
C ILE A 183 23.51 -5.83 2.75
N TRP A 184 22.50 -5.15 3.29
CA TRP A 184 21.65 -4.24 2.51
C TRP A 184 22.46 -3.10 1.92
N SER A 185 23.43 -2.57 2.67
CA SER A 185 24.33 -1.52 2.18
C SER A 185 25.15 -1.98 0.99
N GLY A 186 25.73 -3.18 1.05
CA GLY A 186 26.40 -3.80 -0.10
C GLY A 186 25.47 -4.00 -1.29
N LEU A 187 24.30 -4.60 -1.08
CA LEU A 187 23.30 -4.83 -2.13
C LEU A 187 22.80 -3.53 -2.77
N TRP A 188 22.63 -2.47 -1.99
CA TRP A 188 22.17 -1.17 -2.48
C TRP A 188 23.19 -0.49 -3.40
N THR A 189 24.47 -0.84 -3.31
CA THR A 189 25.46 -0.32 -4.28
C THR A 189 25.21 -0.85 -5.69
N ILE A 190 24.55 -2.00 -5.84
CA ILE A 190 24.25 -2.63 -7.12
C ILE A 190 23.05 -1.90 -7.77
N PRO A 191 23.22 -1.24 -8.94
CA PRO A 191 22.15 -0.49 -9.61
C PRO A 191 20.88 -1.30 -9.85
N ALA A 192 21.03 -2.54 -10.31
CA ALA A 192 19.92 -3.43 -10.62
C ALA A 192 19.07 -3.76 -9.38
N VAL A 193 19.69 -3.97 -8.21
CA VAL A 193 18.97 -4.27 -6.96
C VAL A 193 18.09 -3.10 -6.55
N ARG A 194 18.61 -1.87 -6.63
CA ARG A 194 17.84 -0.66 -6.32
C ARG A 194 16.63 -0.48 -7.24
N VAL A 195 16.86 -0.60 -8.55
CA VAL A 195 15.80 -0.49 -9.56
C VAL A 195 14.72 -1.53 -9.30
N LEU A 196 15.09 -2.79 -9.08
CA LEU A 196 14.14 -3.87 -8.80
C LEU A 196 13.36 -3.63 -7.50
N TYR A 197 14.05 -3.20 -6.44
CA TYR A 197 13.43 -2.90 -5.16
C TYR A 197 12.41 -1.77 -5.27
N LEU A 198 12.79 -0.64 -5.86
CA LEU A 198 11.91 0.52 -6.03
C LEU A 198 10.73 0.20 -6.93
N THR A 199 10.98 -0.51 -8.03
CA THR A 199 9.94 -0.99 -8.95
C THR A 199 8.92 -1.86 -8.23
N GLY A 200 9.38 -2.86 -7.49
CA GLY A 200 8.51 -3.77 -6.73
C GLY A 200 7.76 -3.06 -5.62
N ALA A 201 8.43 -2.21 -4.85
CA ALA A 201 7.83 -1.43 -3.77
C ALA A 201 6.72 -0.50 -4.29
N PHE A 202 6.97 0.21 -5.40
CA PHE A 202 5.98 1.06 -6.05
C PHE A 202 4.81 0.24 -6.60
N ALA A 203 5.09 -0.82 -7.37
CA ALA A 203 4.07 -1.64 -7.98
C ALA A 203 3.13 -2.26 -6.94
N LEU A 204 3.67 -2.75 -5.82
CA LEU A 204 2.88 -3.27 -4.71
C LEU A 204 2.03 -2.18 -4.03
N LEU A 205 2.54 -0.96 -3.89
CA LEU A 205 1.73 0.16 -3.38
C LEU A 205 0.53 0.45 -4.28
N ALA A 206 0.79 0.63 -5.57
CA ALA A 206 -0.25 0.91 -6.55
C ALA A 206 -1.25 -0.25 -6.64
N TRP A 207 -0.76 -1.48 -6.53
CA TRP A 207 -1.58 -2.68 -6.53
C TRP A 207 -2.59 -2.72 -5.37
N VAL A 208 -2.26 -2.18 -4.19
CA VAL A 208 -3.22 -2.09 -3.06
C VAL A 208 -4.50 -1.36 -3.49
N PHE A 209 -4.37 -0.25 -4.23
CA PHE A 209 -5.52 0.53 -4.69
C PHE A 209 -6.27 -0.15 -5.83
N VAL A 210 -5.56 -0.81 -6.74
CA VAL A 210 -6.17 -1.64 -7.79
C VAL A 210 -6.99 -2.77 -7.17
N ALA A 211 -6.41 -3.48 -6.20
CA ALA A 211 -7.05 -4.57 -5.47
C ALA A 211 -8.28 -4.07 -4.70
N ALA A 212 -8.18 -2.93 -4.02
CA ALA A 212 -9.30 -2.27 -3.36
C ALA A 212 -10.46 -2.03 -4.33
N GLY A 213 -10.21 -1.36 -5.45
CA GLY A 213 -11.23 -1.07 -6.46
C GLY A 213 -11.83 -2.33 -7.07
N TRP A 214 -11.01 -3.34 -7.40
CA TRP A 214 -11.50 -4.56 -8.04
C TRP A 214 -12.28 -5.46 -7.09
N SER A 215 -11.97 -5.45 -5.79
CA SER A 215 -12.69 -6.19 -4.75
C SER A 215 -14.14 -5.73 -4.57
N LEU A 216 -14.41 -4.45 -4.86
CA LEU A 216 -15.73 -3.83 -4.70
C LEU A 216 -16.61 -3.94 -5.96
N ARG A 217 -16.02 -4.25 -7.13
CA ARG A 217 -16.75 -4.34 -8.40
C ARG A 217 -17.97 -5.26 -8.36
N PRO A 218 -17.91 -6.47 -7.76
CA PRO A 218 -19.07 -7.36 -7.69
C PRO A 218 -20.22 -6.83 -6.84
N GLN A 219 -19.97 -5.86 -5.94
CA GLN A 219 -20.97 -5.31 -5.03
C GLN A 219 -21.56 -3.98 -5.49
N LEU A 220 -20.75 -3.14 -6.14
CA LEU A 220 -21.08 -1.74 -6.43
C LEU A 220 -21.06 -1.40 -7.93
N GLY A 221 -20.65 -2.33 -8.79
CA GLY A 221 -20.41 -2.08 -10.21
C GLY A 221 -19.07 -1.37 -10.46
N ARG A 222 -18.65 -1.33 -11.74
CA ARG A 222 -17.31 -0.85 -12.15
C ARG A 222 -17.06 0.61 -11.75
N ARG A 223 -18.01 1.50 -12.02
CA ARG A 223 -17.89 2.95 -11.80
C ARG A 223 -17.68 3.29 -10.33
N ARG A 224 -18.61 2.88 -9.46
CA ARG A 224 -18.57 3.23 -8.04
C ARG A 224 -17.37 2.59 -7.33
N ALA A 225 -17.04 1.35 -7.67
CA ALA A 225 -15.88 0.66 -7.11
C ALA A 225 -14.56 1.37 -7.44
N THR A 226 -14.39 1.81 -8.70
CA THR A 226 -13.24 2.65 -9.09
C THR A 226 -13.27 4.00 -8.38
N GLY A 227 -14.44 4.63 -8.26
CA GLY A 227 -14.59 5.90 -7.54
C GLY A 227 -14.15 5.82 -6.08
N ILE A 228 -14.56 4.78 -5.35
CA ILE A 228 -14.16 4.58 -3.95
C ILE A 228 -12.65 4.39 -3.81
N ALA A 229 -12.03 3.60 -4.69
CA ALA A 229 -10.59 3.39 -4.66
C ALA A 229 -9.80 4.68 -4.97
N LEU A 230 -10.25 5.47 -5.94
CA LEU A 230 -9.64 6.77 -6.28
C LEU A 230 -9.84 7.80 -5.16
N ALA A 231 -11.03 7.87 -4.58
CA ALA A 231 -11.31 8.77 -3.46
C ALA A 231 -10.41 8.44 -2.26
N GLY A 232 -10.31 7.16 -1.90
CA GLY A 232 -9.41 6.72 -0.83
C GLY A 232 -7.95 7.05 -1.15
N MET A 233 -7.48 6.73 -2.37
CA MET A 233 -6.11 7.01 -2.80
C MET A 233 -5.79 8.51 -2.70
N GLY A 234 -6.64 9.36 -3.28
CA GLY A 234 -6.44 10.80 -3.31
C GLY A 234 -6.37 11.40 -1.91
N VAL A 235 -7.28 11.03 -1.00
CA VAL A 235 -7.26 11.54 0.38
C VAL A 235 -6.05 11.01 1.13
N GLY A 236 -5.69 9.74 0.98
CA GLY A 236 -4.49 9.16 1.60
C GLY A 236 -3.21 9.89 1.16
N CYS A 237 -3.14 10.30 -0.12
CA CYS A 237 -2.06 11.09 -0.70
C CYS A 237 -2.11 12.58 -0.31
N ALA A 238 -3.28 13.12 0.06
CA ALA A 238 -3.41 14.50 0.51
C ALA A 238 -2.85 14.71 1.94
N VAL A 239 -2.87 13.67 2.78
CA VAL A 239 -2.37 13.76 4.17
C VAL A 239 -0.89 14.21 4.24
N PRO A 240 0.06 13.64 3.48
CA PRO A 240 1.43 14.15 3.42
C PRO A 240 1.54 15.63 3.02
N ALA A 241 0.74 16.09 2.06
CA ALA A 241 0.72 17.49 1.65
C ALA A 241 0.21 18.42 2.76
N VAL A 242 -0.83 17.99 3.48
CA VAL A 242 -1.33 18.68 4.67
C VAL A 242 -0.26 18.73 5.76
N THR A 243 0.46 17.63 6.00
CA THR A 243 1.56 17.61 6.98
C THR A 243 2.66 18.61 6.61
N VAL A 244 3.04 18.70 5.33
CA VAL A 244 4.02 19.70 4.87
C VAL A 244 3.51 21.13 5.10
N ALA A 245 2.23 21.38 4.86
CA ALA A 245 1.62 22.69 5.09
C ALA A 245 1.60 23.09 6.58
N PHE A 246 1.40 22.13 7.50
CA PHE A 246 1.33 22.39 8.94
C PHE A 246 2.70 22.48 9.63
N MET A 247 3.63 21.58 9.30
CA MET A 247 4.91 21.48 10.02
C MET A 247 6.07 22.21 9.35
N GLY A 248 5.85 22.64 8.11
CA GLY A 248 6.92 23.09 7.24
C GLY A 248 7.63 21.92 6.58
N ALA A 249 7.69 22.03 5.26
CA ALA A 249 8.72 21.54 4.34
C ALA A 249 9.90 20.74 4.93
N GLY A 250 10.81 21.43 5.62
CA GLY A 250 12.09 20.87 6.06
C GLY A 250 11.95 19.81 7.16
N ALA A 251 11.03 20.00 8.11
CA ALA A 251 10.79 19.02 9.18
C ALA A 251 10.12 17.75 8.63
N ALA A 252 9.12 17.92 7.74
CA ALA A 252 8.45 16.81 7.09
C ALA A 252 9.43 15.97 6.25
N LEU A 253 10.25 16.63 5.42
CA LEU A 253 11.24 15.93 4.58
C LEU A 253 12.29 15.20 5.41
N ARG A 254 12.87 15.82 6.45
CA ARG A 254 13.84 15.13 7.33
C ARG A 254 13.26 13.82 7.88
N SER A 255 12.04 13.86 8.40
CA SER A 255 11.37 12.67 8.95
C SER A 255 11.08 11.57 7.91
N TRP A 256 10.81 11.95 6.65
CA TRP A 256 10.60 10.99 5.56
C TRP A 256 11.92 10.42 5.05
N ASN A 257 12.96 11.26 5.09
CA ASN A 257 14.31 10.95 4.67
C ASN A 257 15.05 10.06 5.66
N GLU A 258 14.62 9.93 6.91
CA GLU A 258 15.26 9.02 7.87
C GLU A 258 14.77 7.56 7.73
N GLN A 259 13.80 7.27 6.85
CA GLN A 259 13.20 5.93 6.74
C GLN A 259 14.06 4.94 5.95
N VAL A 260 14.32 3.77 6.54
CA VAL A 260 15.02 2.63 5.93
C VAL A 260 14.14 1.99 4.86
N GLY A 261 14.65 1.87 3.63
CA GLY A 261 13.96 1.16 2.54
C GLY A 261 12.71 1.85 2.00
N VAL A 262 12.48 3.13 2.29
CA VAL A 262 11.42 3.91 1.64
C VAL A 262 12.02 4.67 0.45
N LEU A 263 11.19 4.89 -0.57
CA LEU A 263 11.52 5.63 -1.80
C LEU A 263 12.42 6.86 -1.48
N PRO A 264 13.52 7.07 -2.23
CA PRO A 264 14.34 8.26 -2.11
C PRO A 264 13.54 9.48 -2.54
N TRP A 265 12.77 10.10 -1.64
CA TRP A 265 12.08 11.36 -1.94
C TRP A 265 13.02 12.53 -1.76
N ASP A 266 14.25 12.45 -2.28
CA ASP A 266 15.20 13.55 -2.16
C ASP A 266 14.77 14.72 -3.05
N LEU A 267 13.69 15.39 -2.62
CA LEU A 267 13.09 16.55 -3.27
C LEU A 267 14.08 17.71 -3.32
N ALA A 268 15.10 17.69 -2.44
CA ALA A 268 16.21 18.63 -2.44
C ALA A 268 17.04 18.58 -3.73
N ARG A 269 16.88 17.55 -4.58
CA ARG A 269 17.53 17.46 -5.89
C ARG A 269 16.60 17.71 -7.09
N PHE A 270 15.27 17.54 -6.95
CA PHE A 270 14.34 17.94 -8.03
C PHE A 270 14.32 19.47 -8.22
N ALA A 271 14.63 20.22 -7.18
CA ALA A 271 15.15 21.58 -7.30
C ALA A 271 16.68 21.45 -7.40
N GLY A 272 17.33 21.95 -8.45
CA GLY A 272 18.79 21.91 -8.60
C GLY A 272 19.58 22.73 -7.57
N ALA A 273 19.09 22.91 -6.35
CA ALA A 273 19.62 23.83 -5.37
C ALA A 273 20.36 23.08 -4.25
N ARG A 274 21.69 23.10 -4.34
CA ARG A 274 22.56 23.18 -3.14
C ARG A 274 22.29 24.46 -2.32
N ASP A 275 21.38 25.32 -2.79
CA ASP A 275 21.00 26.61 -2.22
C ASP A 275 19.59 26.57 -1.59
N GLY A 276 19.36 25.73 -0.58
CA GLY A 276 18.36 25.94 0.48
C GLY A 276 16.86 26.11 0.15
N ALA A 277 16.42 26.16 -1.12
CA ALA A 277 15.04 26.42 -1.49
C ALA A 277 14.24 25.11 -1.62
N PHE A 278 13.28 24.92 -0.72
CA PHE A 278 12.35 23.79 -0.75
C PHE A 278 11.43 23.85 -1.98
N PRO A 279 11.19 22.75 -2.71
CA PRO A 279 10.33 22.74 -3.91
C PRO A 279 8.85 22.73 -3.51
N VAL A 280 8.38 23.87 -2.99
CA VAL A 280 6.99 24.10 -2.61
C VAL A 280 6.06 23.75 -3.79
N GLU A 281 6.48 24.05 -5.03
CA GLU A 281 5.74 23.73 -6.25
C GLU A 281 5.45 22.24 -6.42
N LEU A 282 6.40 21.35 -6.09
CA LEU A 282 6.20 19.91 -6.22
C LEU A 282 5.19 19.40 -5.17
N VAL A 283 5.26 19.96 -3.96
CA VAL A 283 4.30 19.64 -2.90
C VAL A 283 2.91 20.15 -3.24
N ILE A 284 2.79 21.37 -3.77
CA ILE A 284 1.51 21.92 -4.23
C ILE A 284 0.97 21.07 -5.39
N THR A 285 1.81 20.73 -6.37
CA THR A 285 1.39 19.93 -7.52
C THR A 285 0.87 18.55 -7.10
N THR A 286 1.58 17.86 -6.20
CA THR A 286 1.13 16.58 -5.66
C THR A 286 -0.15 16.71 -4.84
N ALA A 287 -0.30 17.79 -4.06
CA ALA A 287 -1.54 18.09 -3.33
C ALA A 287 -2.73 18.32 -4.28
N VAL A 288 -2.54 19.10 -5.34
CA VAL A 288 -3.56 19.40 -6.35
C VAL A 288 -3.97 18.13 -7.09
N ILE A 289 -3.01 17.30 -7.52
CA ILE A 289 -3.30 16.00 -8.13
C ILE A 289 -4.10 15.13 -7.16
N GLY A 290 -3.70 15.05 -5.89
CA GLY A 290 -4.43 14.31 -4.86
C GLY A 290 -5.87 14.80 -4.69
N ALA A 291 -6.07 16.12 -4.67
CA ALA A 291 -7.38 16.75 -4.56
C ALA A 291 -8.27 16.45 -5.78
N VAL A 292 -7.74 16.56 -7.01
CA VAL A 292 -8.46 16.23 -8.24
C VAL A 292 -8.84 14.76 -8.28
N VAL A 293 -7.91 13.85 -7.96
CA VAL A 293 -8.17 12.41 -7.89
C VAL A 293 -9.25 12.09 -6.85
N THR A 294 -9.22 12.78 -5.71
CA THR A 294 -10.24 12.66 -4.66
C THR A 294 -11.61 13.07 -5.17
N LEU A 295 -11.71 14.25 -5.77
CA LEU A 295 -12.95 14.81 -6.29
C LEU A 295 -13.57 13.89 -7.35
N VAL A 296 -12.77 13.48 -8.33
CA VAL A 296 -13.19 12.54 -9.37
C VAL A 296 -13.64 11.22 -8.75
N GLY A 297 -12.89 10.71 -7.75
CA GLY A 297 -13.25 9.51 -7.01
C GLY A 297 -14.62 9.61 -6.34
N ILE A 298 -14.88 10.70 -5.61
CA ILE A 298 -16.17 10.96 -4.94
C ILE A 298 -17.30 11.04 -5.97
N LEU A 299 -17.13 11.80 -7.04
CA LEU A 299 -18.13 11.95 -8.10
C LEU A 299 -18.49 10.61 -8.76
N LEU A 300 -17.51 9.72 -8.95
CA LEU A 300 -17.72 8.38 -9.46
C LEU A 300 -18.36 7.43 -8.42
N ALA A 301 -18.08 7.62 -7.14
CA ALA A 301 -18.59 6.80 -6.04
C ALA A 301 -20.07 7.07 -5.72
N LEU A 302 -20.55 8.30 -5.99
CA LEU A 302 -21.93 8.69 -5.73
C LEU A 302 -22.92 7.93 -6.64
N PRO A 303 -24.05 7.45 -6.08
CA PRO A 303 -25.11 6.84 -6.87
C PRO A 303 -25.69 7.89 -7.83
N ARG A 304 -25.93 7.50 -9.09
CA ARG A 304 -26.75 8.34 -9.98
C ARG A 304 -28.14 8.36 -9.37
N ARG A 305 -28.63 9.54 -8.97
CA ARG A 305 -30.05 9.72 -8.67
C ARG A 305 -30.79 9.43 -9.97
N VAL A 306 -31.36 8.24 -10.10
CA VAL A 306 -32.45 8.04 -11.06
C VAL A 306 -33.58 8.87 -10.49
N TYR A 307 -33.88 9.99 -11.15
CA TYR A 307 -35.08 10.75 -10.87
C TYR A 307 -36.24 9.87 -11.36
N GLU A 308 -36.70 8.94 -10.54
CA GLU A 308 -38.00 8.33 -10.76
C GLU A 308 -39.01 9.46 -10.58
N ARG A 309 -39.41 10.08 -11.70
CA ARG A 309 -40.75 10.65 -11.79
C ARG A 309 -41.67 9.45 -11.58
N THR A 310 -42.10 9.24 -10.34
CA THR A 310 -43.34 8.54 -10.05
C THR A 310 -44.42 9.35 -10.75
N ALA A 311 -44.76 8.94 -11.98
CA ALA A 311 -46.01 9.36 -12.60
C ALA A 311 -47.11 8.76 -11.71
N ARG A 312 -47.82 9.67 -11.03
CA ARG A 312 -49.10 9.39 -10.39
C ARG A 312 -50.13 8.99 -11.44
#